data_AF-A0A673XJM7-F1
#
_entry.id   AF-A0A673XJM7-F1
#
_cell.length_a   1.000
_cell.length_b   1.000
_cell.length_c   1.000
_cell.angle_alpha   90.00
_cell.angle_beta   90.00
_cell.angle_gamma   90.00
#
_symmetry.space_group_name_H-M   'P 1'
#
loop_
_entity.id
_entity.type
_entity.pdbx_description
1 polymer ?
#
loop_
_entity_poly.entity_id
_entity_poly.type
_entity_poly.pdbx_seq_one_letter_code
_entity_poly.pdbx_strand_id
1 'polypeptide(L)'
;MAQKGVLLDQDQLCCSVCLDLLKEPVAIPCGHSYCRSCIEDCWDQDVLKGVYSCPQCRETFTPRPNLRKNNMLAEVVEKLKKTGLQAAPPPALCYAGPGDVVCDVCTGTRKQKALMSCLTCLASYCETHLQPHYEFPALKKHKLVKATAQLQEKICSHHDKLLEVYCRTDQQCICLLCVMDEHKGHDTVSAAAERNEKQRQLGMSQQKVQQRFQEREKELKELRQAVKSFKRSAQAAVEDSDQIFTELIRSIERRSSEVKELIRSQEKAQVSQAEGLLEQLKQEIAELRKRSTELEQLSHTEDHIHFLQVHRVLLPPAGDWSTLQSLAFFVQLKEEVLITCCDGSNKYPSIPMLSYGMNCTFYSECQYRFTLIQ
;
A
#
# COMPACT_ATOMS: atom_id res chain seq x y z
N MET A 1 -6.43 46.77 -63.14
CA MET A 1 -5.34 45.87 -63.59
C MET A 1 -5.13 44.83 -62.51
N ALA A 2 -5.53 43.59 -62.75
CA ALA A 2 -5.35 42.50 -61.79
C ALA A 2 -3.89 42.02 -61.85
N GLN A 3 -3.14 42.17 -60.76
CA GLN A 3 -1.83 41.53 -60.62
C GLN A 3 -2.05 40.01 -60.50
N LYS A 4 -1.67 39.31 -61.57
CA LYS A 4 -1.60 37.86 -61.63
C LYS A 4 -0.51 37.42 -60.65
N GLY A 5 -0.90 37.00 -59.44
CA GLY A 5 0.03 36.41 -58.48
C GLY A 5 0.62 35.14 -59.09
N VAL A 6 1.91 35.16 -59.41
CA VAL A 6 2.65 33.97 -59.78
C VAL A 6 2.71 33.08 -58.54
N LEU A 7 2.07 31.90 -58.59
CA LEU A 7 2.30 30.83 -57.61
C LEU A 7 3.78 30.43 -57.73
N LEU A 8 4.62 30.94 -56.83
CA LEU A 8 6.00 30.49 -56.71
C LEU A 8 5.96 29.07 -56.17
N ASP A 9 6.50 28.13 -56.94
CA ASP A 9 6.60 26.72 -56.59
C ASP A 9 7.51 26.57 -55.35
N GLN A 10 6.97 25.99 -54.28
CA GLN A 10 7.62 25.88 -52.97
C GLN A 10 8.91 25.04 -53.05
N ASP A 11 8.99 24.14 -54.02
CA ASP A 11 10.15 23.27 -54.26
C ASP A 11 11.38 24.05 -54.76
N GLN A 12 11.20 25.24 -55.34
CA GLN A 12 12.31 26.08 -55.82
C GLN A 12 13.05 26.83 -54.70
N LEU A 13 12.53 26.80 -53.47
CA LEU A 13 13.07 27.51 -52.31
C LEU A 13 13.61 26.56 -51.23
N CYS A 14 13.70 25.26 -51.53
CA CYS A 14 14.24 24.24 -50.65
C CYS A 14 15.74 24.04 -50.89
N CYS A 15 16.47 23.78 -49.81
CA CYS A 15 17.88 23.40 -49.88
C CYS A 15 18.00 21.95 -50.36
N SER A 16 18.75 21.70 -51.42
CA SER A 16 18.96 20.34 -51.96
C SER A 16 19.80 19.42 -51.06
N VAL A 17 20.42 19.94 -49.99
CA VAL A 17 21.22 19.17 -49.03
C VAL A 17 20.36 18.67 -47.86
N CYS A 18 19.67 19.57 -47.16
CA CYS A 18 18.82 19.18 -46.02
C CYS A 18 17.35 18.94 -46.40
N LEU A 19 16.96 19.24 -47.64
CA LEU A 19 15.60 19.12 -48.17
C LEU A 19 14.54 19.98 -47.46
N ASP A 20 14.98 20.92 -46.62
CA ASP A 20 14.15 21.92 -45.94
C ASP A 20 14.18 23.28 -46.65
N LEU A 21 13.18 24.12 -46.38
CA LEU A 21 13.18 25.53 -46.79
C LEU A 21 14.46 26.25 -46.34
N LEU A 22 15.07 27.02 -47.25
CA LEU A 22 16.39 27.61 -47.03
C LEU A 22 16.48 28.44 -45.73
N LYS A 23 17.43 28.08 -44.86
CA LYS A 23 17.79 28.82 -43.63
C LYS A 23 19.07 29.60 -43.89
N GLU A 24 19.00 30.93 -43.77
CA GLU A 24 20.08 31.84 -44.18
C GLU A 24 20.60 31.51 -45.60
N PRO A 25 19.74 31.64 -46.63
CA PRO A 25 20.09 31.22 -47.99
C PRO A 25 21.36 31.92 -48.46
N VAL A 26 22.28 31.14 -49.01
CA VAL A 26 23.47 31.62 -49.71
C VAL A 26 23.44 31.09 -51.14
N ALA A 27 23.80 31.93 -52.09
CA ALA A 27 23.98 31.53 -53.49
C ALA A 27 25.47 31.41 -53.77
N ILE A 28 25.88 30.27 -54.34
CA ILE A 28 27.26 30.05 -54.79
C ILE A 28 27.41 30.46 -56.27
N PRO A 29 28.63 30.63 -56.81
CA PRO A 29 28.83 31.23 -58.15
C PRO A 29 28.09 30.55 -59.31
N CYS A 30 27.81 29.24 -59.22
CA CYS A 30 27.00 28.53 -60.22
C CYS A 30 25.49 28.80 -60.14
N GLY A 31 25.03 29.70 -59.26
CA GLY A 31 23.64 30.11 -59.11
C GLY A 31 22.77 29.22 -58.21
N HIS A 32 23.27 28.06 -57.78
CA HIS A 32 22.56 27.19 -56.83
C HIS A 32 22.57 27.80 -55.42
N SER A 33 21.48 27.57 -54.69
CA SER A 33 21.27 28.16 -53.37
C SER A 33 21.10 27.09 -52.29
N TYR A 34 21.71 27.32 -51.14
CA TYR A 34 21.77 26.38 -50.03
C TYR A 34 21.56 27.09 -48.69
N CYS A 35 21.23 26.34 -47.64
CA CYS A 35 21.40 26.85 -46.28
C CYS A 35 22.90 27.10 -46.04
N ARG A 36 23.23 28.21 -45.36
CA ARG A 36 24.64 28.56 -45.08
C ARG A 36 25.41 27.40 -44.45
N SER A 37 24.86 26.82 -43.37
CA SER A 37 25.49 25.71 -42.67
C SER A 37 25.65 24.47 -43.55
N CYS A 38 24.63 24.13 -44.35
CA CYS A 38 24.67 22.93 -45.18
C CYS A 38 25.79 22.96 -46.23
N ILE A 39 26.03 24.11 -46.87
CA ILE A 39 27.11 24.22 -47.85
C ILE A 39 28.49 24.35 -47.19
N GLU A 40 28.57 24.98 -46.01
CA GLU A 40 29.79 24.99 -45.18
C GLU A 40 30.17 23.56 -44.77
N ASP A 41 29.22 22.78 -44.24
CA ASP A 41 29.41 21.37 -43.86
C ASP A 41 29.87 20.51 -45.05
N CYS A 42 29.26 20.68 -46.23
CA CYS A 42 29.66 19.96 -47.44
C CYS A 42 31.12 20.27 -47.85
N TRP A 43 31.59 21.49 -47.64
CA TRP A 43 32.96 21.90 -47.97
C TRP A 43 33.97 21.56 -46.87
N ASP A 44 33.53 21.50 -45.62
CA ASP A 44 34.37 21.22 -44.46
C ASP A 44 34.61 19.71 -44.27
N GLN A 45 33.86 18.83 -44.93
CA GLN A 45 34.06 17.38 -44.90
C GLN A 45 35.29 16.88 -45.70
N ASP A 46 35.84 17.67 -46.63
CA ASP A 46 36.91 17.23 -47.55
C ASP A 46 38.05 18.27 -47.69
N VAL A 47 38.51 18.82 -46.56
CA VAL A 47 39.51 19.92 -46.47
C VAL A 47 40.83 19.58 -47.17
N LEU A 48 41.17 18.30 -47.33
CA LEU A 48 42.45 17.84 -47.89
C LEU A 48 42.61 18.03 -49.40
N LYS A 49 41.52 18.24 -50.16
CA LYS A 49 41.57 18.35 -51.63
C LYS A 49 41.73 19.78 -52.16
N GLY A 50 41.48 20.80 -51.35
CA GLY A 50 41.58 22.21 -51.76
C GLY A 50 40.64 22.65 -52.89
N VAL A 51 39.72 21.77 -53.33
CA VAL A 51 38.75 21.98 -54.41
C VAL A 51 37.34 21.85 -53.84
N TYR A 52 36.50 22.87 -54.05
CA TYR A 52 35.14 22.94 -53.49
C TYR A 52 34.11 22.72 -54.57
N SER A 53 33.24 21.71 -54.46
CA SER A 53 32.24 21.42 -55.49
C SER A 53 30.82 21.80 -55.08
N CYS A 54 30.00 22.21 -56.05
CA CYS A 54 28.56 22.36 -55.90
C CYS A 54 27.87 21.00 -55.75
N PRO A 55 27.06 20.75 -54.70
CA PRO A 55 26.33 19.49 -54.52
C PRO A 55 25.37 19.13 -55.67
N GLN A 56 24.81 20.12 -56.37
CA GLN A 56 23.81 19.91 -57.43
C GLN A 56 24.43 19.70 -58.81
N CYS A 57 25.29 20.61 -59.28
CA CYS A 57 25.85 20.55 -60.63
C CYS A 57 27.30 20.04 -60.68
N ARG A 58 27.94 19.79 -59.53
CA ARG A 58 29.33 19.34 -59.39
C ARG A 58 30.39 20.29 -59.94
N GLU A 59 30.02 21.53 -60.26
CA GLU A 59 30.97 22.58 -60.64
C GLU A 59 31.94 22.85 -59.48
N THR A 60 33.23 22.95 -59.80
CA THR A 60 34.33 23.07 -58.83
C THR A 60 34.87 24.50 -58.75
N PHE A 61 35.20 24.96 -57.56
CA PHE A 61 35.70 26.30 -57.27
C PHE A 61 37.03 26.24 -56.52
N THR A 62 37.99 27.06 -56.96
CA THR A 62 39.26 27.34 -56.26
C THR A 62 39.61 28.83 -56.48
N PRO A 63 39.81 29.66 -55.43
CA PRO A 63 39.72 29.37 -53.99
C PRO A 63 38.27 29.17 -53.49
N ARG A 64 38.08 28.87 -52.18
CA ARG A 64 36.75 28.70 -51.56
C ARG A 64 35.86 29.92 -51.81
N PRO A 65 34.64 29.75 -52.35
CA PRO A 65 33.73 30.87 -52.54
C PRO A 65 33.34 31.51 -51.21
N ASN A 66 33.30 32.84 -51.18
CA ASN A 66 32.81 33.60 -50.02
C ASN A 66 31.28 33.56 -49.96
N LEU A 67 30.73 32.99 -48.89
CA LEU A 67 29.29 32.86 -48.69
C LEU A 67 28.71 34.13 -48.07
N ARG A 68 27.92 34.86 -48.87
CA ARG A 68 27.12 36.00 -48.41
C ARG A 68 25.64 35.61 -48.42
N LYS A 69 24.91 36.06 -47.41
CA LYS A 69 23.46 35.86 -47.32
C LYS A 69 22.78 36.53 -48.52
N ASN A 70 21.93 35.76 -49.20
CA ASN A 70 21.06 36.27 -50.24
C ASN A 70 19.80 36.86 -49.58
N ASN A 71 19.79 38.18 -49.40
CA ASN A 71 18.70 38.88 -48.72
C ASN A 71 17.36 38.76 -49.48
N MET A 72 17.37 38.67 -50.80
CA MET A 72 16.16 38.48 -51.59
C MET A 72 15.54 37.10 -51.35
N LEU A 73 16.34 36.03 -51.43
CA LEU A 73 15.85 34.69 -51.14
C LEU A 73 15.37 34.58 -49.68
N ALA A 74 16.09 35.20 -48.75
CA ALA A 74 15.69 35.24 -47.35
C ALA A 74 14.32 35.93 -47.17
N GLU A 75 14.09 37.07 -47.85
CA GLU A 75 12.81 37.78 -47.79
C GLU A 75 11.66 36.97 -48.41
N VAL A 76 11.90 36.31 -49.55
CA VAL A 76 10.89 35.47 -50.21
C VAL A 76 10.53 34.26 -49.34
N VAL A 77 11.53 33.60 -48.74
CA VAL A 77 11.34 32.48 -47.80
C VAL A 77 10.56 32.92 -46.56
N GLU A 78 10.87 34.10 -45.99
CA GLU A 78 10.17 34.62 -44.82
C GLU A 78 8.71 35.03 -45.15
N LYS A 79 8.47 35.61 -46.34
CA LYS A 79 7.12 35.88 -46.82
C LYS A 79 6.32 34.58 -46.99
N LEU A 80 6.94 33.54 -47.57
CA LEU A 80 6.33 32.22 -47.72
C LEU A 80 5.97 31.59 -46.36
N LYS A 81 6.86 31.65 -45.37
CA LYS A 81 6.59 31.18 -43.99
C LYS A 81 5.40 31.92 -43.35
N LYS A 82 5.30 33.24 -43.56
CA LYS A 82 4.20 34.06 -43.02
C LYS A 82 2.87 33.78 -43.72
N THR A 83 2.88 33.51 -45.02
CA THR A 83 1.67 33.14 -45.78
C THR A 83 1.26 31.67 -45.52
N GLY A 84 2.21 30.80 -45.17
CA GLY A 84 1.99 29.38 -44.83
C GLY A 84 1.44 29.09 -43.43
N LEU A 85 1.32 30.09 -42.55
CA LEU A 85 0.72 29.93 -41.20
C LEU A 85 -0.83 30.02 -41.20
N GLN A 86 -1.47 30.20 -42.36
CA GLN A 86 -2.93 30.31 -42.52
C GLN A 86 -3.53 29.29 -43.52
N ALA A 87 -2.76 28.27 -43.94
CA ALA A 87 -3.29 27.17 -44.74
C ALA A 87 -2.63 25.86 -44.32
N ALA A 88 -3.44 24.82 -44.13
CA ALA A 88 -2.97 23.45 -43.88
C ALA A 88 -1.89 23.04 -44.90
N PRO A 89 -0.90 22.21 -44.50
CA PRO A 89 0.21 21.86 -45.38
C PRO A 89 -0.28 21.10 -46.64
N PRO A 90 0.26 21.40 -47.84
CA PRO A 90 0.05 20.57 -49.03
C PRO A 90 0.65 19.16 -48.82
N PRO A 91 0.11 18.12 -49.48
CA PRO A 91 0.41 16.74 -49.15
C PRO A 91 1.84 16.38 -49.58
N ALA A 92 2.73 16.21 -48.61
CA ALA A 92 3.87 15.32 -48.80
C ALA A 92 3.32 13.96 -49.26
N LEU A 93 3.96 13.32 -50.24
CA LEU A 93 3.67 11.95 -50.66
C LEU A 93 3.84 11.00 -49.46
N CYS A 94 2.78 10.82 -48.68
CA CYS A 94 2.76 9.98 -47.50
C CYS A 94 2.83 8.52 -47.92
N TYR A 95 4.05 8.01 -48.05
CA TYR A 95 4.31 6.57 -48.14
C TYR A 95 3.65 5.86 -46.95
N ALA A 96 3.10 4.67 -47.21
CA ALA A 96 2.47 3.87 -46.15
C ALA A 96 3.53 3.38 -45.15
N GLY A 97 3.34 3.72 -43.86
CA GLY A 97 4.16 3.21 -42.76
C GLY A 97 3.63 1.90 -42.17
N PRO A 98 4.30 1.34 -41.15
CA PRO A 98 3.80 0.17 -40.41
C PRO A 98 2.40 0.42 -39.83
N GLY A 99 1.44 -0.41 -40.21
CA GLY A 99 0.04 -0.31 -39.78
C GLY A 99 -0.85 0.57 -40.67
N ASP A 100 -0.30 1.25 -41.67
CA ASP A 100 -1.09 1.94 -42.69
C ASP A 100 -1.65 0.96 -43.72
N VAL A 101 -2.86 1.26 -44.21
CA VAL A 101 -3.43 0.55 -45.36
C VAL A 101 -2.75 1.07 -46.61
N VAL A 102 -2.21 0.17 -47.43
CA VAL A 102 -1.53 0.53 -48.69
C VAL A 102 -2.53 0.79 -49.80
N CYS A 103 -2.17 1.65 -50.75
CA CYS A 103 -2.92 1.78 -51.99
C CYS A 103 -2.69 0.56 -52.90
N ASP A 104 -3.77 -0.06 -53.35
CA ASP A 104 -3.72 -1.27 -54.19
C ASP A 104 -3.28 -0.98 -55.63
N VAL A 105 -3.53 0.24 -56.11
CA VAL A 105 -3.24 0.67 -57.49
C VAL A 105 -1.81 1.17 -57.67
N CYS A 106 -1.15 1.65 -56.61
CA CYS A 106 0.23 2.12 -56.70
C CYS A 106 1.16 1.03 -57.22
N THR A 107 1.85 1.32 -58.31
CA THR A 107 2.90 0.49 -58.90
C THR A 107 4.26 0.87 -58.28
N GLY A 108 5.12 -0.13 -58.03
CA GLY A 108 6.44 0.04 -57.38
C GLY A 108 6.53 -0.48 -55.95
N THR A 109 7.74 -0.47 -55.38
CA THR A 109 8.05 -1.05 -54.05
C THR A 109 7.60 -0.18 -52.89
N ARG A 110 7.46 1.14 -53.08
CA ARG A 110 7.01 2.10 -52.07
C ARG A 110 5.60 2.59 -52.38
N LYS A 111 4.60 1.86 -51.88
CA LYS A 111 3.18 2.20 -52.06
C LYS A 111 2.78 3.38 -51.16
N GLN A 112 1.88 4.22 -51.66
CA GLN A 112 1.31 5.33 -50.91
C GLN A 112 0.29 4.82 -49.87
N LYS A 113 0.11 5.58 -48.80
CA LYS A 113 -0.97 5.36 -47.83
C LYS A 113 -2.32 5.55 -48.51
N ALA A 114 -3.19 4.56 -48.37
CA ALA A 114 -4.58 4.68 -48.77
C ALA A 114 -5.35 5.58 -47.80
N LEU A 115 -6.17 6.46 -48.35
CA LEU A 115 -7.06 7.34 -47.59
C LEU A 115 -8.45 6.73 -47.50
N MET A 116 -8.93 6.16 -48.62
CA MET A 116 -10.25 5.56 -48.71
C MET A 116 -10.17 4.17 -49.35
N SER A 117 -11.07 3.29 -48.93
CA SER A 117 -11.36 2.02 -49.59
C SER A 117 -12.71 2.12 -50.30
N CYS A 118 -12.79 1.58 -51.51
CA CYS A 118 -14.03 1.47 -52.26
C CYS A 118 -14.68 0.11 -52.00
N LEU A 119 -15.91 0.10 -51.47
CA LEU A 119 -16.65 -1.14 -51.22
C LEU A 119 -17.17 -1.80 -52.51
N THR A 120 -17.15 -1.09 -53.63
CA THR A 120 -17.54 -1.63 -54.94
C THR A 120 -16.35 -2.22 -55.69
N CYS A 121 -15.20 -1.53 -55.68
CA CYS A 121 -13.98 -2.01 -56.33
C CYS A 121 -13.18 -3.00 -55.47
N LEU A 122 -13.50 -3.11 -54.18
CA LEU A 122 -12.79 -3.94 -53.20
C LEU A 122 -11.29 -3.61 -53.14
N ALA A 123 -10.97 -2.32 -53.29
CA ALA A 123 -9.61 -1.81 -53.32
C ALA A 123 -9.49 -0.52 -52.51
N SER A 124 -8.27 -0.23 -52.07
CA SER A 124 -7.87 0.93 -51.28
C SER A 124 -7.02 1.89 -52.12
N TYR A 125 -7.30 3.19 -52.00
CA TYR A 125 -6.79 4.23 -52.89
C TYR A 125 -6.10 5.32 -52.08
N CYS A 126 -4.89 5.71 -52.49
CA CYS A 126 -4.28 6.98 -52.09
C CYS A 126 -4.97 8.14 -52.81
N GLU A 127 -4.71 9.37 -52.38
CA GLU A 127 -5.37 10.59 -52.91
C GLU A 127 -5.42 10.62 -54.45
N THR A 128 -4.29 10.37 -55.10
CA THR A 128 -4.17 10.39 -56.57
C THR A 128 -5.04 9.34 -57.25
N HIS A 129 -5.07 8.11 -56.74
CA HIS A 129 -5.89 7.03 -57.31
C HIS A 129 -7.35 7.10 -56.85
N LEU A 130 -7.66 7.94 -55.87
CA LEU A 130 -9.01 8.20 -55.41
C LEU A 130 -9.71 9.25 -56.29
N GLN A 131 -8.97 10.19 -56.86
CA GLN A 131 -9.49 11.27 -57.72
C GLN A 131 -10.45 10.80 -58.83
N PRO A 132 -10.20 9.68 -59.55
CA PRO A 132 -11.15 9.13 -60.52
C PRO A 132 -12.55 8.83 -59.95
N HIS A 133 -12.66 8.44 -58.67
CA HIS A 133 -13.95 8.22 -58.02
C HIS A 133 -14.76 9.50 -57.85
N TYR A 134 -14.11 10.66 -57.82
CA TYR A 134 -14.78 11.96 -57.72
C TYR A 134 -15.03 12.63 -59.06
N GLU A 135 -14.29 12.27 -60.10
CA GLU A 135 -14.37 12.94 -61.40
C GLU A 135 -15.24 12.17 -62.39
N PHE A 136 -15.05 10.85 -62.50
CA PHE A 136 -15.75 10.04 -63.49
C PHE A 136 -17.19 9.72 -63.06
N PRO A 137 -18.21 10.06 -63.86
CA PRO A 137 -19.62 9.82 -63.52
C PRO A 137 -19.93 8.37 -63.15
N ALA A 138 -19.28 7.40 -63.79
CA ALA A 138 -19.47 5.97 -63.52
C ALA A 138 -18.99 5.55 -62.13
N LEU A 139 -17.95 6.21 -61.58
CA LEU A 139 -17.31 5.87 -60.31
C LEU A 139 -17.83 6.70 -59.13
N LYS A 140 -18.46 7.86 -59.39
CA LYS A 140 -19.10 8.72 -58.37
C LYS A 140 -20.12 8.01 -57.50
N LYS A 141 -20.78 6.98 -58.05
CA LYS A 141 -21.77 6.16 -57.32
C LYS A 141 -21.15 5.10 -56.41
N HIS A 142 -19.83 4.90 -56.48
CA HIS A 142 -19.16 3.92 -55.65
C HIS A 142 -19.09 4.39 -54.20
N LYS A 143 -19.38 3.48 -53.26
CA LYS A 143 -19.35 3.77 -51.83
C LYS A 143 -17.91 3.73 -51.31
N LEU A 144 -17.38 4.90 -50.96
CA LEU A 144 -16.06 5.06 -50.35
C LEU A 144 -16.19 5.10 -48.83
N VAL A 145 -15.29 4.40 -48.14
CA VAL A 145 -15.15 4.43 -46.67
C VAL A 145 -13.70 4.71 -46.30
N LYS A 146 -13.44 5.15 -45.06
CA LYS A 146 -12.07 5.32 -44.57
C LYS A 146 -11.27 4.03 -44.80
N ALA A 147 -10.04 4.15 -45.29
CA ALA A 147 -9.20 3.02 -45.62
C ALA A 147 -9.13 2.02 -44.47
N THR A 148 -9.30 0.73 -44.78
CA THR A 148 -9.33 -0.35 -43.80
C THR A 148 -8.52 -1.55 -44.31
N ALA A 149 -7.70 -2.14 -43.45
CA ALA A 149 -6.99 -3.37 -43.78
C ALA A 149 -7.94 -4.58 -43.90
N GLN A 150 -9.11 -4.49 -43.26
CA GLN A 150 -10.11 -5.55 -43.16
C GLN A 150 -11.22 -5.37 -44.20
N LEU A 151 -10.87 -4.93 -45.41
CA LEU A 151 -11.87 -4.69 -46.45
C LEU A 151 -12.57 -6.00 -46.87
N GLN A 152 -11.80 -7.09 -46.96
CA GLN A 152 -12.32 -8.41 -47.34
C GLN A 152 -13.25 -9.02 -46.29
N GLU A 153 -13.01 -8.76 -45.00
CA GLU A 153 -13.90 -9.21 -43.90
C GLU A 153 -15.31 -8.59 -43.97
N LYS A 154 -15.49 -7.51 -44.76
CA LYS A 154 -16.79 -6.86 -44.96
C LYS A 154 -17.57 -7.46 -46.13
N ILE A 155 -16.97 -8.40 -46.87
CA ILE A 155 -17.56 -8.99 -48.06
C ILE A 155 -17.97 -10.44 -47.75
N CYS A 156 -19.15 -10.82 -48.22
CA CYS A 156 -19.63 -12.18 -48.12
C CYS A 156 -18.77 -13.10 -48.98
N SER A 157 -18.17 -14.11 -48.34
CA SER A 157 -17.32 -15.12 -48.98
C SER A 157 -18.04 -15.97 -50.03
N HIS A 158 -19.38 -16.06 -49.97
CA HIS A 158 -20.17 -16.88 -50.91
C HIS A 158 -20.69 -16.09 -52.12
N HIS A 159 -20.89 -14.77 -51.96
CA HIS A 159 -21.65 -13.97 -52.92
C HIS A 159 -20.90 -12.76 -53.46
N ASP A 160 -19.72 -12.46 -52.93
CA ASP A 160 -18.93 -11.26 -53.25
C ASP A 160 -19.75 -9.96 -53.13
N LYS A 161 -20.68 -9.94 -52.16
CA LYS A 161 -21.53 -8.78 -51.81
C LYS A 161 -21.23 -8.30 -50.40
N LEU A 162 -21.43 -7.01 -50.18
CA LEU A 162 -21.20 -6.38 -48.87
C LEU A 162 -22.13 -6.95 -47.79
N LEU A 163 -21.58 -7.16 -46.60
CA LEU A 163 -22.30 -7.66 -45.42
C LEU A 163 -23.10 -6.52 -44.75
N GLU A 164 -24.21 -6.11 -45.37
CA GLU A 164 -25.04 -4.98 -44.91
C GLU A 164 -26.22 -5.39 -44.01
N VAL A 165 -26.44 -6.69 -43.81
CA VAL A 165 -27.52 -7.25 -42.99
C VAL A 165 -26.92 -7.98 -41.79
N TYR A 166 -27.59 -7.93 -40.64
CA TYR A 166 -27.26 -8.73 -39.47
C TYR A 166 -28.39 -9.74 -39.23
N CYS A 167 -28.05 -11.02 -39.19
CA CYS A 167 -28.97 -12.07 -38.77
C CYS A 167 -28.88 -12.21 -37.25
N ARG A 168 -29.98 -11.93 -36.54
CA ARG A 168 -30.06 -12.06 -35.08
C ARG A 168 -30.14 -13.50 -34.63
N THR A 169 -30.77 -14.37 -35.44
CA THR A 169 -30.87 -15.79 -35.18
C THR A 169 -29.48 -16.43 -35.10
N ASP A 170 -28.62 -16.16 -36.09
CA ASP A 170 -27.27 -16.75 -36.19
C ASP A 170 -26.17 -15.82 -35.66
N GLN A 171 -26.52 -14.60 -35.25
CA GLN A 171 -25.64 -13.58 -34.69
C GLN A 171 -24.45 -13.18 -35.56
N GLN A 172 -24.65 -13.12 -36.88
CA GLN A 172 -23.60 -12.79 -37.85
C GLN A 172 -24.03 -11.76 -38.90
N CYS A 173 -23.06 -11.04 -39.45
CA CYS A 173 -23.28 -10.16 -40.60
C CYS A 173 -23.34 -10.99 -41.88
N ILE A 174 -24.36 -10.76 -42.72
CA ILE A 174 -24.64 -11.46 -43.97
C ILE A 174 -24.93 -10.45 -45.10
N CYS A 175 -24.90 -10.88 -46.36
CA CYS A 175 -25.32 -10.06 -47.49
C CYS A 175 -26.80 -10.29 -47.86
N LEU A 176 -27.36 -9.47 -48.75
CA LEU A 176 -28.76 -9.58 -49.17
C LEU A 176 -29.10 -10.89 -49.89
N LEU A 177 -28.15 -11.52 -50.59
CA LEU A 177 -28.39 -12.82 -51.24
C LEU A 177 -28.51 -13.94 -50.20
N CYS A 178 -27.65 -13.93 -49.16
CA CYS A 178 -27.77 -14.86 -48.02
C CYS A 178 -29.14 -14.82 -47.35
N VAL A 179 -29.80 -13.66 -47.29
CA VAL A 179 -31.16 -13.53 -46.73
C VAL A 179 -32.19 -14.30 -47.55
N MET A 180 -32.01 -14.34 -48.87
CA MET A 180 -32.93 -15.03 -49.79
C MET A 180 -32.69 -16.54 -49.84
N ASP A 181 -31.44 -16.96 -49.58
CA ASP A 181 -31.00 -18.35 -49.66
C ASP A 181 -30.95 -19.00 -48.26
N GLU A 182 -29.75 -19.09 -47.67
CA GLU A 182 -29.48 -19.86 -46.44
C GLU A 182 -30.18 -19.31 -45.19
N HIS A 183 -30.41 -17.99 -45.12
CA HIS A 183 -31.03 -17.33 -43.96
C HIS A 183 -32.50 -16.99 -44.19
N LYS A 184 -33.17 -17.69 -45.12
CA LYS A 184 -34.57 -17.45 -45.45
C LYS A 184 -35.48 -17.73 -44.25
N GLY A 185 -36.16 -16.69 -43.77
CA GLY A 185 -37.08 -16.76 -42.64
C GLY A 185 -36.44 -16.52 -41.27
N HIS A 186 -35.14 -16.21 -41.20
CA HIS A 186 -34.50 -15.80 -39.96
C HIS A 186 -34.84 -14.36 -39.58
N ASP A 187 -34.66 -13.99 -38.31
CA ASP A 187 -34.79 -12.60 -37.87
C ASP A 187 -33.57 -11.80 -38.37
N THR A 188 -33.79 -10.97 -39.37
CA THR A 188 -32.74 -10.17 -40.01
C THR A 188 -33.08 -8.70 -39.95
N VAL A 189 -32.08 -7.88 -39.65
CA VAL A 189 -32.17 -6.41 -39.63
C VAL A 189 -30.97 -5.83 -40.37
N SER A 190 -31.00 -4.54 -40.73
CA SER A 190 -29.79 -3.92 -41.28
C SER A 190 -28.67 -3.90 -40.24
N ALA A 191 -27.43 -4.10 -40.68
CA ALA A 191 -26.27 -4.06 -39.79
C ALA A 191 -26.14 -2.71 -39.06
N ALA A 192 -26.57 -1.62 -39.72
CA ALA A 192 -26.60 -0.29 -39.12
C ALA A 192 -27.63 -0.18 -37.97
N ALA A 193 -28.82 -0.75 -38.13
CA ALA A 193 -29.85 -0.75 -37.08
C ALA A 193 -29.41 -1.58 -35.88
N GLU A 194 -28.88 -2.79 -36.11
CA GLU A 194 -28.38 -3.63 -35.01
C GLU A 194 -27.22 -2.98 -34.29
N ARG A 195 -26.29 -2.36 -35.01
CA ARG A 195 -25.19 -1.60 -34.41
C ARG A 195 -25.70 -0.52 -33.46
N ASN A 196 -26.72 0.25 -33.85
CA ASN A 196 -27.26 1.31 -33.00
C ASN A 196 -27.84 0.74 -31.70
N GLU A 197 -28.56 -0.38 -31.79
CA GLU A 197 -29.11 -1.04 -30.61
C GLU A 197 -28.00 -1.62 -29.70
N LYS A 198 -27.01 -2.32 -30.27
CA LYS A 198 -25.86 -2.83 -29.52
C LYS A 198 -25.01 -1.71 -28.92
N GLN A 199 -24.87 -0.58 -29.60
CA GLN A 199 -24.17 0.60 -29.09
C GLN A 199 -24.88 1.19 -27.86
N ARG A 200 -26.22 1.24 -27.88
CA ARG A 200 -27.03 1.67 -26.74
C ARG A 200 -26.89 0.70 -25.56
N GLN A 201 -26.95 -0.61 -25.82
CA GLN A 201 -26.73 -1.65 -24.81
C GLN A 201 -25.35 -1.57 -24.18
N LEU A 202 -24.32 -1.32 -24.99
CA LEU A 202 -22.95 -1.11 -24.52
C LEU A 202 -22.85 0.11 -23.60
N GLY A 203 -23.47 1.23 -23.97
CA GLY A 203 -23.51 2.43 -23.14
C GLY A 203 -24.15 2.20 -21.77
N MET A 204 -25.29 1.51 -21.73
CA MET A 204 -25.94 1.14 -20.46
C MET A 204 -25.07 0.21 -19.61
N SER A 205 -24.39 -0.76 -20.24
CA SER A 205 -23.52 -1.70 -19.54
C SER A 205 -22.29 -0.99 -18.97
N GLN A 206 -21.71 -0.06 -19.73
CA GLN A 206 -20.58 0.78 -19.28
C GLN A 206 -20.98 1.62 -18.06
N GLN A 207 -22.16 2.24 -18.06
CA GLN A 207 -22.68 2.98 -16.92
C GLN A 207 -22.85 2.08 -15.68
N LYS A 208 -23.41 0.88 -15.84
CA LYS A 208 -23.56 -0.09 -14.73
C LYS A 208 -22.22 -0.51 -14.14
N VAL A 209 -21.22 -0.76 -14.99
CA VAL A 209 -19.86 -1.09 -14.53
C VAL A 209 -19.25 0.07 -13.75
N GLN A 210 -19.39 1.31 -14.26
CA GLN A 210 -18.87 2.49 -13.59
C GLN A 210 -19.53 2.74 -12.23
N GLN A 211 -20.85 2.54 -12.14
CA GLN A 211 -21.58 2.65 -10.87
C GLN A 211 -21.09 1.60 -9.86
N ARG A 212 -21.00 0.33 -10.27
CA ARG A 212 -20.50 -0.74 -9.40
C ARG A 212 -19.06 -0.49 -8.95
N PHE A 213 -18.22 0.06 -9.81
CA PHE A 213 -16.86 0.43 -9.46
C PHE A 213 -16.85 1.46 -8.32
N GLN A 214 -17.63 2.54 -8.42
CA GLN A 214 -17.74 3.56 -7.37
C GLN A 214 -18.31 3.01 -6.05
N GLU A 215 -19.32 2.14 -6.13
CA GLU A 215 -19.89 1.45 -4.96
C GLU A 215 -18.82 0.60 -4.26
N ARG A 216 -18.05 -0.20 -5.01
CA ARG A 216 -16.98 -1.04 -4.46
C ARG A 216 -15.82 -0.22 -3.88
N GLU A 217 -15.47 0.91 -4.48
CA GLU A 217 -14.46 1.83 -3.91
C GLU A 217 -14.92 2.40 -2.56
N LYS A 218 -16.20 2.75 -2.44
CA LYS A 218 -16.79 3.22 -1.18
C LYS A 218 -16.77 2.12 -0.11
N GLU A 219 -17.27 0.91 -0.43
CA GLU A 219 -17.26 -0.25 0.47
C GLU A 219 -15.83 -0.57 0.95
N LEU A 220 -14.83 -0.51 0.06
CA LEU A 220 -13.43 -0.75 0.41
C LEU A 220 -12.89 0.29 1.41
N LYS A 221 -13.28 1.56 1.27
CA LYS A 221 -12.88 2.62 2.20
C LYS A 221 -13.50 2.43 3.57
N GLU A 222 -14.78 2.08 3.63
CA GLU A 222 -15.50 1.78 4.87
C GLU A 222 -14.90 0.57 5.59
N LEU A 223 -14.63 -0.52 4.85
CA LEU A 223 -14.00 -1.72 5.42
C LEU A 223 -12.60 -1.42 5.98
N ARG A 224 -11.79 -0.63 5.27
CA ARG A 224 -10.47 -0.19 5.78
C ARG A 224 -10.58 0.59 7.09
N GLN A 225 -11.61 1.43 7.24
CA GLN A 225 -11.85 2.16 8.49
C GLN A 225 -12.30 1.22 9.61
N ALA A 226 -13.22 0.29 9.32
CA ALA A 226 -13.69 -0.71 10.26
C ALA A 226 -12.54 -1.57 10.80
N VAL A 227 -11.66 -2.07 9.92
CA VAL A 227 -10.47 -2.85 10.32
C VAL A 227 -9.53 -2.04 11.20
N LYS A 228 -9.27 -0.77 10.87
CA LYS A 228 -8.45 0.12 11.71
C LYS A 228 -9.08 0.35 13.08
N SER A 229 -10.38 0.56 13.14
CA SER A 229 -11.13 0.74 14.38
C SER A 229 -11.03 -0.52 15.25
N PHE A 230 -11.31 -1.69 14.66
CA PHE A 230 -11.22 -2.98 15.34
C PHE A 230 -9.82 -3.23 15.91
N LYS A 231 -8.76 -2.95 15.14
CA LYS A 231 -7.37 -3.08 15.63
C LYS A 231 -7.09 -2.20 16.86
N ARG A 232 -7.60 -0.96 16.87
CA ARG A 232 -7.45 -0.06 18.03
C ARG A 232 -8.22 -0.57 19.24
N SER A 233 -9.47 -1.01 19.03
CA SER A 233 -10.29 -1.57 20.11
C SER A 233 -9.68 -2.84 20.71
N ALA A 234 -9.14 -3.73 19.89
CA ALA A 234 -8.43 -4.92 20.36
C ALA A 234 -7.19 -4.56 21.19
N GLN A 235 -6.40 -3.59 20.73
CA GLN A 235 -5.23 -3.10 21.45
C GLN A 235 -5.62 -2.47 22.80
N ALA A 236 -6.64 -1.63 22.82
CA ALA A 236 -7.16 -1.02 24.05
C ALA A 236 -7.64 -2.09 25.05
N ALA A 237 -8.34 -3.13 24.59
CA ALA A 237 -8.79 -4.21 25.46
C ALA A 237 -7.62 -5.01 26.07
N VAL A 238 -6.51 -5.18 25.34
CA VAL A 238 -5.28 -5.79 25.87
C VAL A 238 -4.66 -4.88 26.94
N GLU A 239 -4.51 -3.59 26.66
CA GLU A 239 -3.95 -2.61 27.60
C GLU A 239 -4.77 -2.51 28.89
N ASP A 240 -6.10 -2.45 28.77
CA ASP A 240 -7.02 -2.44 29.92
C ASP A 240 -6.88 -3.73 30.74
N SER A 241 -6.77 -4.89 30.08
CA SER A 241 -6.58 -6.18 30.76
C SER A 241 -5.26 -6.23 31.52
N ASP A 242 -4.17 -5.83 30.88
CA ASP A 242 -2.84 -5.78 31.50
C ASP A 242 -2.82 -4.83 32.71
N GLN A 243 -3.51 -3.69 32.62
CA GLN A 243 -3.65 -2.75 33.73
C GLN A 243 -4.38 -3.40 34.92
N ILE A 244 -5.51 -4.07 34.68
CA ILE A 244 -6.29 -4.76 35.71
C ILE A 244 -5.45 -5.85 36.38
N PHE A 245 -4.78 -6.71 35.61
CA PHE A 245 -3.94 -7.76 36.17
C PHE A 245 -2.76 -7.20 36.98
N THR A 246 -2.16 -6.12 36.49
CA THR A 246 -1.07 -5.45 37.21
C THR A 246 -1.55 -4.89 38.55
N GLU A 247 -2.73 -4.28 38.60
CA GLU A 247 -3.32 -3.78 39.84
C GLU A 247 -3.66 -4.91 40.82
N LEU A 248 -4.19 -6.03 40.31
CA LEU A 248 -4.49 -7.21 41.11
C LEU A 248 -3.22 -7.81 41.73
N ILE A 249 -2.15 -7.99 40.94
CA ILE A 249 -0.86 -8.47 41.42
C ILE A 249 -0.32 -7.57 42.53
N ARG A 250 -0.28 -6.25 42.31
CA ARG A 250 0.15 -5.29 43.33
C ARG A 250 -0.68 -5.39 44.61
N SER A 251 -1.98 -5.65 44.49
CA SER A 251 -2.86 -5.80 45.65
C SER A 251 -2.55 -7.06 46.45
N ILE A 252 -2.31 -8.18 45.77
CA ILE A 252 -1.91 -9.44 46.38
C ILE A 252 -0.55 -9.30 47.07
N GLU A 253 0.43 -8.68 46.42
CA GLU A 253 1.77 -8.46 46.97
C GLU A 253 1.74 -7.58 48.23
N ARG A 254 0.94 -6.50 48.21
CA ARG A 254 0.74 -5.63 49.38
C ARG A 254 0.16 -6.41 50.55
N ARG A 255 -0.94 -7.14 50.32
CA ARG A 255 -1.57 -7.98 51.34
C ARG A 255 -0.64 -9.06 51.87
N SER A 256 0.17 -9.68 51.00
CA SER A 256 1.18 -10.65 51.41
C SER A 256 2.22 -10.02 52.35
N SER A 257 2.64 -8.79 52.05
CA SER A 257 3.59 -8.04 52.89
C SER A 257 2.97 -7.66 54.24
N GLU A 258 1.73 -7.20 54.25
CA GLU A 258 0.98 -6.89 55.49
C GLU A 258 0.86 -8.13 56.40
N VAL A 259 0.52 -9.30 55.84
CA VAL A 259 0.44 -10.55 56.60
C VAL A 259 1.81 -10.96 57.15
N LYS A 260 2.89 -10.84 56.35
CA LYS A 260 4.25 -11.14 56.81
C LYS A 260 4.67 -10.24 57.98
N GLU A 261 4.39 -8.94 57.91
CA GLU A 261 4.73 -8.01 58.98
C GLU A 261 3.88 -8.26 60.25
N LEU A 262 2.61 -8.66 60.09
CA LEU A 262 1.79 -9.08 61.22
C LEU A 262 2.39 -10.32 61.91
N ILE A 263 2.77 -11.34 61.15
CA ILE A 263 3.40 -12.55 61.69
C ILE A 263 4.70 -12.20 62.43
N ARG A 264 5.56 -11.37 61.83
CA ARG A 264 6.83 -10.94 62.45
C ARG A 264 6.63 -10.12 63.72
N SER A 265 5.63 -9.23 63.74
CA SER A 265 5.36 -8.41 64.92
C SER A 265 4.80 -9.25 66.07
N GLN A 266 3.92 -10.22 65.76
CA GLN A 266 3.42 -11.19 66.74
C GLN A 266 4.55 -12.09 67.26
N GLU A 267 5.37 -12.65 66.37
CA GLU A 267 6.56 -13.44 66.73
C GLU A 267 7.45 -12.65 67.70
N LYS A 268 7.80 -11.40 67.36
CA LYS A 268 8.64 -10.55 68.20
C LYS A 268 8.01 -10.29 69.57
N ALA A 269 6.71 -9.98 69.63
CA ALA A 269 6.02 -9.72 70.89
C ALA A 269 6.02 -10.95 71.81
N GLN A 270 5.73 -12.12 71.25
CA GLN A 270 5.71 -13.39 71.98
C GLN A 270 7.11 -13.81 72.44
N VAL A 271 8.12 -13.65 71.59
CA VAL A 271 9.53 -13.90 71.94
C VAL A 271 9.96 -12.95 73.06
N SER A 272 9.70 -11.65 72.97
CA SER A 272 10.07 -10.70 74.03
C SER A 272 9.37 -11.00 75.36
N GLN A 273 8.12 -11.46 75.34
CA GLN A 273 7.42 -11.90 76.54
C GLN A 273 8.09 -13.15 77.15
N ALA A 274 8.42 -14.14 76.32
CA ALA A 274 9.10 -15.35 76.75
C ALA A 274 10.50 -15.07 77.32
N GLU A 275 11.27 -14.17 76.70
CA GLU A 275 12.56 -13.71 77.20
C GLU A 275 12.45 -13.02 78.57
N GLY A 276 11.41 -12.19 78.77
CA GLY A 276 11.14 -11.56 80.06
C GLY A 276 10.86 -12.57 81.18
N LEU A 277 10.05 -13.60 80.90
CA LEU A 277 9.80 -14.71 81.83
C LEU A 277 11.07 -15.51 82.12
N LEU A 278 11.89 -15.75 81.10
CA LEU A 278 13.15 -16.47 81.24
C LEU A 278 14.12 -15.71 82.17
N GLU A 279 14.16 -14.38 82.09
CA GLU A 279 14.98 -13.56 82.98
C GLU A 279 14.46 -13.53 84.42
N GLN A 280 13.13 -13.45 84.60
CA GLN A 280 12.50 -13.60 85.92
C GLN A 280 12.86 -14.94 86.57
N LEU A 281 12.75 -16.04 85.83
CA LEU A 281 13.12 -17.37 86.32
C LEU A 281 14.60 -17.47 86.69
N LYS A 282 15.51 -16.87 85.91
CA LYS A 282 16.94 -16.82 86.27
C LYS A 282 17.16 -16.08 87.59
N GLN A 283 16.49 -14.95 87.78
CA GLN A 283 16.60 -14.16 89.00
C GLN A 283 16.07 -14.92 90.22
N GLU A 284 14.90 -15.57 90.10
CA GLU A 284 14.36 -16.44 91.14
C GLU A 284 15.31 -17.58 91.50
N ILE A 285 15.89 -18.26 90.50
CA ILE A 285 16.90 -19.30 90.73
C ILE A 285 18.12 -18.75 91.46
N ALA A 286 18.60 -17.56 91.11
CA ALA A 286 19.74 -16.93 91.77
C ALA A 286 19.45 -16.57 93.24
N GLU A 287 18.26 -16.06 93.53
CA GLU A 287 17.81 -15.76 94.90
C GLU A 287 17.64 -17.02 95.73
N LEU A 288 17.04 -18.07 95.16
CA LEU A 288 16.91 -19.38 95.80
C LEU A 288 18.29 -19.98 96.10
N ARG A 289 19.25 -19.90 95.17
CA ARG A 289 20.64 -20.34 95.40
C ARG A 289 21.29 -19.56 96.53
N LYS A 290 21.13 -18.23 96.58
CA LYS A 290 21.67 -17.39 97.66
C LYS A 290 21.09 -17.79 99.02
N ARG A 291 19.76 -17.92 99.13
CA ARG A 291 19.10 -18.37 100.36
C ARG A 291 19.56 -19.76 100.77
N SER A 292 19.73 -20.68 99.81
CA SER A 292 20.28 -22.01 100.08
C SER A 292 21.67 -21.92 100.71
N THR A 293 22.56 -21.05 100.20
CA THR A 293 23.89 -20.86 100.79
C THR A 293 23.86 -20.22 102.17
N GLU A 294 22.95 -19.28 102.44
CA GLU A 294 22.77 -18.66 103.76
C GLU A 294 22.25 -19.68 104.78
N LEU A 295 21.30 -20.54 104.39
CA LEU A 295 20.81 -21.64 105.22
C LEU A 295 21.89 -22.69 105.52
N GLU A 296 22.71 -23.04 104.52
CA GLU A 296 23.86 -23.94 104.69
C GLU A 296 24.90 -23.34 105.65
N GLN A 297 25.19 -22.04 105.56
CA GLN A 297 26.11 -21.39 106.50
C GLN A 297 25.53 -21.35 107.92
N LEU A 298 24.25 -21.05 108.06
CA LEU A 298 23.57 -21.01 109.35
C LEU A 298 23.54 -22.39 110.01
N SER A 299 23.36 -23.49 109.26
CA SER A 299 23.33 -24.85 109.83
C SER A 299 24.66 -25.28 110.46
N HIS A 300 25.78 -24.69 110.04
CA HIS A 300 27.12 -24.98 110.56
C HIS A 300 27.60 -24.00 111.65
N THR A 301 26.77 -23.04 112.11
CA THR A 301 27.17 -22.10 113.16
C THR A 301 27.12 -22.72 114.56
N GLU A 302 28.13 -22.45 115.38
CA GLU A 302 28.17 -22.88 116.79
C GLU A 302 27.51 -21.85 117.74
N ASP A 303 27.21 -20.64 117.26
CA ASP A 303 26.54 -19.59 118.03
C ASP A 303 25.02 -19.82 118.07
N HIS A 304 24.56 -20.41 119.18
CA HIS A 304 23.15 -20.73 119.40
C HIS A 304 22.22 -19.50 119.38
N ILE A 305 22.70 -18.32 119.79
CA ILE A 305 21.87 -17.10 119.79
C ILE A 305 21.74 -16.57 118.37
N HIS A 306 22.84 -16.51 117.63
CA HIS A 306 22.84 -16.12 116.22
C HIS A 306 21.99 -17.06 115.36
N PHE A 307 22.09 -18.38 115.59
CA PHE A 307 21.26 -19.39 114.93
C PHE A 307 19.77 -19.07 115.10
N LEU A 308 19.31 -18.89 116.34
CA LEU A 308 17.90 -18.65 116.65
C LEU A 308 17.39 -17.30 116.12
N GLN A 309 18.23 -16.25 116.15
CA GLN A 309 17.87 -14.93 115.64
C GLN A 309 17.73 -14.92 114.12
N VAL A 310 18.67 -15.52 113.39
CA VAL A 310 18.68 -15.52 111.92
C VAL A 310 17.72 -16.57 111.34
N HIS A 311 17.58 -17.74 111.97
CA HIS A 311 16.60 -18.76 111.57
C HIS A 311 15.18 -18.18 111.51
N ARG A 312 14.81 -17.35 112.50
CA ARG A 312 13.50 -16.67 112.55
C ARG A 312 13.25 -15.74 111.36
N VAL A 313 14.29 -15.19 110.74
CA VAL A 313 14.21 -14.23 109.62
C VAL A 313 14.30 -14.93 108.27
N LEU A 314 15.10 -16.00 108.16
CA LEU A 314 15.32 -16.72 106.89
C LEU A 314 14.21 -17.71 106.52
N LEU A 315 13.46 -18.22 107.50
CA LEU A 315 12.35 -19.15 107.28
C LEU A 315 11.01 -18.53 107.70
N PRO A 316 10.25 -17.91 106.77
CA PRO A 316 8.86 -17.56 107.04
C PRO A 316 8.00 -18.84 107.24
N PRO A 317 6.84 -18.75 107.94
CA PRO A 317 5.98 -19.90 108.19
C PRO A 317 5.53 -20.54 106.88
N ALA A 318 5.55 -21.87 106.83
CA ALA A 318 5.26 -22.67 105.64
C ALA A 318 4.00 -22.21 104.88
N GLY A 319 4.17 -21.79 103.64
CA GLY A 319 3.04 -21.54 102.74
C GLY A 319 3.26 -20.47 101.69
N ASP A 320 4.31 -20.59 100.86
CA ASP A 320 4.23 -20.26 99.43
C ASP A 320 5.55 -20.62 98.74
N TRP A 321 5.64 -21.86 98.27
CA TRP A 321 6.73 -22.30 97.38
C TRP A 321 6.20 -22.68 95.99
N SER A 322 4.96 -22.30 95.66
CA SER A 322 4.31 -22.67 94.40
C SER A 322 4.30 -21.53 93.40
N THR A 323 5.43 -21.32 92.74
CA THR A 323 5.44 -20.67 91.41
C THR A 323 5.55 -21.74 90.32
N LEU A 324 4.65 -22.72 90.31
CA LEU A 324 4.48 -23.63 89.17
C LEU A 324 3.56 -23.02 88.11
N GLN A 325 3.75 -21.73 87.79
CA GLN A 325 3.00 -21.03 86.75
C GLN A 325 3.68 -21.12 85.38
N SER A 326 4.94 -21.59 85.33
CA SER A 326 5.81 -21.49 84.15
C SER A 326 5.52 -22.50 83.04
N LEU A 327 4.99 -23.70 83.36
CA LEU A 327 4.77 -24.76 82.36
C LEU A 327 3.49 -24.59 81.54
N ALA A 328 2.45 -23.95 82.09
CA ALA A 328 1.20 -23.68 81.35
C ALA A 328 1.42 -22.71 80.18
N PHE A 329 2.36 -21.78 80.29
CA PHE A 329 2.68 -20.78 79.26
C PHE A 329 3.35 -21.40 78.02
N PHE A 330 4.18 -22.43 78.17
CA PHE A 330 4.86 -23.10 77.04
C PHE A 330 3.89 -23.87 76.13
N VAL A 331 2.76 -24.36 76.67
CA VAL A 331 1.71 -25.01 75.87
C VAL A 331 0.93 -23.96 75.07
N GLN A 332 0.66 -22.79 75.67
CA GLN A 332 -0.08 -21.69 75.05
C GLN A 332 0.67 -21.03 73.87
N LEU A 333 1.99 -20.85 73.98
CA LEU A 333 2.83 -20.29 72.91
C LEU A 333 2.86 -21.15 71.63
N LYS A 334 2.68 -22.46 71.75
CA LYS A 334 2.72 -23.40 70.61
C LYS A 334 1.44 -23.35 69.76
N GLU A 335 0.29 -23.04 70.36
CA GLU A 335 -1.01 -23.05 69.66
C GLU A 335 -1.35 -21.70 68.99
N GLU A 336 -0.91 -20.55 69.52
CA GLU A 336 -1.32 -19.24 68.99
C GLU A 336 -0.67 -18.83 67.66
N VAL A 337 0.56 -19.30 67.37
CA VAL A 337 1.23 -19.01 66.10
C VAL A 337 0.60 -19.79 64.93
N LEU A 338 0.02 -20.96 65.20
CA LEU A 338 -0.62 -21.79 64.17
C LEU A 338 -2.04 -21.31 63.83
N ILE A 339 -2.81 -20.82 64.82
CA ILE A 339 -4.23 -20.47 64.66
C ILE A 339 -4.41 -19.13 63.94
N THR A 340 -3.51 -18.17 64.11
CA THR A 340 -3.59 -16.85 63.44
C THR A 340 -3.44 -16.93 61.91
N CYS A 341 -2.94 -18.05 61.36
CA CYS A 341 -2.90 -18.29 59.92
C CYS A 341 -4.21 -18.87 59.35
N CYS A 342 -5.06 -19.50 60.18
CA CYS A 342 -6.27 -20.21 59.73
C CYS A 342 -7.59 -19.50 60.10
N ASP A 343 -7.62 -18.68 61.15
CA ASP A 343 -8.85 -18.00 61.64
C ASP A 343 -9.16 -16.65 60.95
N GLY A 344 -8.45 -16.32 59.86
CA GLY A 344 -8.76 -15.17 59.01
C GLY A 344 -10.13 -15.24 58.31
N SER A 345 -10.88 -16.34 58.47
CA SER A 345 -12.13 -16.64 57.76
C SER A 345 -13.31 -15.67 58.03
N ASN A 346 -13.21 -14.74 58.99
CA ASN A 346 -14.32 -13.83 59.34
C ASN A 346 -14.02 -12.31 59.24
N LYS A 347 -12.93 -11.89 58.60
CA LYS A 347 -12.62 -10.46 58.35
C LYS A 347 -12.21 -10.13 56.92
N TYR A 348 -12.73 -10.85 55.92
CA TYR A 348 -12.55 -10.46 54.53
C TYR A 348 -13.82 -9.78 54.00
N PRO A 349 -13.81 -8.47 53.69
CA PRO A 349 -14.88 -7.89 52.89
C PRO A 349 -14.87 -8.61 51.54
N SER A 350 -16.05 -9.12 51.16
CA SER A 350 -16.33 -9.76 49.89
C SER A 350 -15.68 -8.96 48.76
N ILE A 351 -14.77 -9.59 48.03
CA ILE A 351 -14.35 -9.09 46.72
C ILE A 351 -15.64 -9.03 45.88
N PRO A 352 -16.04 -7.87 45.33
CA PRO A 352 -17.12 -7.85 44.37
C PRO A 352 -16.61 -8.57 43.11
N MET A 353 -16.90 -9.87 43.04
CA MET A 353 -16.82 -10.66 41.82
C MET A 353 -17.73 -10.00 40.80
N LEU A 354 -17.15 -9.22 39.89
CA LEU A 354 -17.83 -8.84 38.66
C LEU A 354 -18.11 -10.11 37.87
N SER A 355 -19.37 -10.23 37.48
CA SER A 355 -20.02 -11.36 36.83
C SER A 355 -19.45 -11.71 35.46
N TYR A 356 -18.29 -12.37 35.41
CA TYR A 356 -17.85 -13.12 34.24
C TYR A 356 -17.40 -14.51 34.68
N GLY A 357 -18.11 -15.53 34.20
CA GLY A 357 -18.09 -16.89 34.71
C GLY A 357 -16.75 -17.60 34.52
N MET A 358 -15.90 -17.56 35.55
CA MET A 358 -14.83 -18.52 35.75
C MET A 358 -15.02 -19.17 37.13
N ASN A 359 -15.32 -20.47 37.11
CA ASN A 359 -15.47 -21.30 38.30
C ASN A 359 -14.17 -21.30 39.11
N CYS A 360 -14.28 -20.91 40.39
CA CYS A 360 -13.23 -20.98 41.40
C CYS A 360 -12.74 -22.42 41.61
N THR A 361 -11.55 -22.77 41.11
CA THR A 361 -10.80 -23.98 41.50
C THR A 361 -9.70 -23.71 42.54
N PHE A 362 -9.51 -22.44 42.96
CA PHE A 362 -8.42 -22.08 43.87
C PHE A 362 -8.67 -22.48 45.34
N TYR A 363 -9.92 -22.71 45.73
CA TYR A 363 -10.27 -23.09 47.12
C TYR A 363 -10.01 -24.58 47.41
N SER A 364 -10.00 -25.45 46.39
CA SER A 364 -9.78 -26.89 46.59
C SER A 364 -8.29 -27.28 46.65
N GLU A 365 -7.39 -26.51 46.02
CA GLU A 365 -5.95 -26.82 46.01
C GLU A 365 -5.24 -26.53 47.34
N CYS A 366 -5.68 -25.53 48.10
CA CYS A 366 -5.14 -25.28 49.45
C CYS A 366 -5.51 -26.40 50.43
N GLN A 367 -6.66 -27.04 50.25
CA GLN A 367 -7.09 -28.15 51.11
C GLN A 367 -6.39 -29.47 50.76
N TYR A 368 -5.98 -29.64 49.50
CA TYR A 368 -5.30 -30.86 49.02
C TYR A 368 -3.80 -30.92 49.37
N ARG A 369 -3.13 -29.79 49.58
CA ARG A 369 -1.70 -29.78 49.96
C ARG A 369 -1.45 -30.12 51.44
N PHE A 370 -2.47 -30.10 52.29
CA PHE A 370 -2.32 -30.41 53.71
C PHE A 370 -2.40 -31.92 54.04
N THR A 371 -2.99 -32.73 53.17
CA THR A 371 -3.06 -34.20 53.34
C THR A 371 -1.83 -34.95 52.84
N LEU A 372 -0.86 -34.28 52.22
CA LEU A 372 0.37 -34.87 51.69
C LEU A 372 1.60 -34.67 52.58
N ILE A 373 1.45 -33.99 53.73
CA ILE A 373 2.54 -33.69 54.69
C ILE A 373 2.25 -34.33 56.08
N GLN A 374 1.32 -35.28 56.14
CA GLN A 374 1.19 -36.25 57.25
C GLN A 374 1.52 -37.64 56.72
#